data_AF-A0A6S6RSM0-F1
#
_entry.id   AF-A0A6S6RSM0-F1
#
_cell.length_a   1.000
_cell.length_b   1.000
_cell.length_c   1.000
_cell.angle_alpha   90.00
_cell.angle_beta   90.00
_cell.angle_gamma   90.00
#
_symmetry.space_group_name_H-M   'P 1'
#
loop_
_entity.id
_entity.type
_entity.pdbx_description
1 polymer ?
#
loop_
_entity_poly.entity_id
_entity_poly.type
_entity_poly.pdbx_seq_one_letter_code
_entity_poly.pdbx_strand_id
1 'polypeptide(L)'
;MRKAAIYQFSLPIEAGIVLKQQRLKTRDGFLIHLQENDAQGWGEISPLPAFSVETLEMARQSLQTGLHNWCQGATVKTCHIPSVAFGLSYALAKLKAELPEITHYPKAPLCTGDVDALILQLNGVSSEKVAKVKVGLYEWVRDGMVVNLLLDAIPLLRLRLDANRSWNQSQAAAFAKYIKPANRKRLLNKRRSRYCLGQKCART
;
A
#
# COMPACT_ATOMS: atom_id res chain seq x y z
N MET A 1 13.03 -29.73 15.20
CA MET A 1 13.37 -28.71 16.23
C MET A 1 13.09 -27.33 15.65
N ARG A 2 12.41 -26.44 16.39
CA ARG A 2 12.06 -25.08 15.92
C ARG A 2 13.19 -24.11 16.21
N LYS A 3 13.57 -23.31 15.20
CA LYS A 3 14.58 -22.24 15.31
C LYS A 3 14.04 -20.98 14.67
N ALA A 4 14.28 -19.84 15.30
CA ALA A 4 13.88 -18.53 14.79
C ALA A 4 15.05 -17.55 14.84
N ALA A 5 15.16 -16.71 13.82
CA ALA A 5 16.08 -15.57 13.78
C ALA A 5 15.30 -14.27 13.51
N ILE A 6 15.80 -13.17 14.10
CA ILE A 6 15.30 -11.81 13.89
C ILE A 6 16.44 -10.99 13.30
N TYR A 7 16.20 -10.35 12.16
CA TYR A 7 17.13 -9.43 11.51
C TYR A 7 16.52 -8.04 11.53
N GLN A 8 17.15 -7.11 12.24
CA GLN A 8 16.74 -5.71 12.19
C GLN A 8 17.38 -5.02 10.99
N PHE A 9 16.61 -4.19 10.29
CA PHE A 9 17.11 -3.38 9.19
C PHE A 9 16.69 -1.92 9.30
N SER A 10 17.45 -1.07 8.62
CA SER A 10 17.12 0.33 8.36
C SER A 10 17.53 0.63 6.92
N LEU A 11 16.55 0.89 6.05
CA LEU A 11 16.80 1.16 4.63
C LEU A 11 16.68 2.66 4.35
N PRO A 12 17.68 3.32 3.75
CA PRO A 12 17.55 4.72 3.37
C PRO A 12 16.45 4.88 2.32
N ILE A 13 15.65 5.93 2.48
CA ILE A 13 14.58 6.30 1.55
C ILE A 13 15.05 7.47 0.69
N GLU A 14 14.67 7.46 -0.59
CA GLU A 14 14.90 8.58 -1.50
C GLU A 14 14.40 9.91 -0.91
N ALA A 15 15.15 10.98 -1.15
CA ALA A 15 14.81 12.28 -0.60
C ALA A 15 13.43 12.74 -1.09
N GLY A 16 12.67 13.37 -0.18
CA GLY A 16 11.38 13.99 -0.52
C GLY A 16 10.14 13.14 -0.24
N ILE A 17 10.27 11.90 0.27
CA ILE A 17 9.10 11.14 0.71
C ILE A 17 8.50 11.73 1.99
N VAL A 18 7.24 12.17 1.90
CA VAL A 18 6.46 12.70 3.02
C VAL A 18 5.22 11.82 3.25
N LEU A 19 5.03 11.41 4.50
CA LEU A 19 3.89 10.63 4.99
C LEU A 19 3.17 11.44 6.07
N LYS A 20 1.89 11.81 5.84
CA LYS A 20 1.10 12.64 6.78
C LYS A 20 1.90 13.80 7.40
N GLN A 21 2.55 14.60 6.56
CA GLN A 21 3.36 15.77 6.95
C GLN A 21 4.68 15.46 7.66
N GLN A 22 5.06 14.19 7.80
CA GLN A 22 6.35 13.77 8.34
C GLN A 22 7.27 13.28 7.23
N ARG A 23 8.50 13.79 7.19
CA ARG A 23 9.52 13.34 6.23
C ARG A 23 10.05 11.98 6.68
N LEU A 24 9.92 10.98 5.82
CA LEU A 24 10.47 9.65 6.07
C LEU A 24 11.90 9.59 5.49
N LYS A 25 12.90 9.39 6.37
CA LYS A 25 14.31 9.29 5.96
C LYS A 25 14.75 7.84 5.78
N THR A 26 14.26 6.97 6.65
CA THR A 26 14.58 5.55 6.66
C THR A 26 13.30 4.73 6.75
N ARG A 27 13.37 3.51 6.22
CA ARG A 27 12.37 2.48 6.41
C ARG A 27 12.94 1.42 7.34
N ASP A 28 12.44 1.42 8.56
CA ASP A 28 12.91 0.52 9.61
C ASP A 28 11.93 -0.64 9.81
N GLY A 29 12.47 -1.79 10.17
CA GLY A 29 11.69 -3.01 10.33
C GLY A 29 12.54 -4.21 10.75
N PHE A 30 11.88 -5.36 10.78
CA PHE A 30 12.49 -6.66 11.05
C PHE A 30 12.14 -7.65 9.94
N LEU A 31 13.10 -8.49 9.58
CA LEU A 31 12.83 -9.76 8.93
C LEU A 31 12.91 -10.87 9.97
N ILE A 32 12.02 -11.86 9.82
CA ILE A 32 12.05 -13.06 10.63
C ILE A 32 12.25 -14.27 9.74
N HIS A 33 12.99 -15.23 10.28
CA HIS A 33 13.22 -16.51 9.64
C HIS A 33 12.83 -17.60 10.62
N LEU A 34 11.81 -18.38 10.27
CA LEU A 34 11.36 -19.55 11.01
C LEU A 34 11.88 -20.80 10.31
N GLN A 35 12.40 -21.74 11.09
CA GLN A 35 12.82 -23.04 10.60
C GLN A 35 12.26 -24.14 11.49
N GLU A 36 11.64 -25.15 10.89
CA GLU A 36 11.16 -26.34 11.56
C GLU A 36 11.46 -27.55 10.68
N ASN A 37 12.43 -28.36 11.11
CA ASN A 37 13.00 -29.45 10.29
C ASN A 37 13.58 -28.87 8.99
N ASP A 38 13.19 -29.37 7.82
CA ASP A 38 13.64 -28.86 6.52
C ASP A 38 12.78 -27.69 5.99
N ALA A 39 11.69 -27.37 6.67
CA ALA A 39 10.81 -26.28 6.27
C ALA A 39 11.35 -24.94 6.77
N GLN A 40 11.19 -23.91 5.94
CA GLN A 40 11.55 -22.53 6.27
C GLN A 40 10.45 -21.54 5.90
N GLY A 41 10.35 -20.46 6.67
CA GLY A 41 9.36 -19.41 6.46
C GLY A 41 9.92 -18.04 6.79
N TRP A 42 9.73 -17.09 5.88
CA TRP A 42 10.17 -15.70 6.04
C TRP A 42 8.99 -14.76 6.20
N GLY A 43 9.15 -13.74 7.02
CA GLY A 43 8.15 -12.70 7.24
C GLY A 43 8.77 -11.33 7.48
N GLU A 44 8.02 -10.28 7.16
CA GLU A 44 8.42 -8.88 7.37
C GLU A 44 7.53 -8.24 8.45
N ILE A 45 8.17 -7.54 9.40
CA ILE A 45 7.51 -6.76 10.46
C ILE A 45 8.06 -5.34 10.40
N SER A 46 7.33 -4.46 9.74
CA SER A 46 7.75 -3.08 9.53
C SER A 46 6.58 -2.15 9.83
N PRO A 47 6.34 -1.74 11.08
CA PRO A 47 5.29 -0.77 11.38
C PRO A 47 5.56 0.55 10.64
N LEU A 48 4.51 1.20 10.15
CA LEU A 48 4.64 2.42 9.34
C LEU A 48 4.38 3.66 10.20
N PRO A 49 5.37 4.56 10.39
CA PRO A 49 5.17 5.78 11.18
C PRO A 49 3.94 6.59 10.74
N ALA A 50 3.19 7.12 11.71
CA ALA A 50 1.92 7.86 11.52
C ALA A 50 0.73 7.05 10.95
N PHE A 51 0.89 5.76 10.67
CA PHE A 51 -0.18 4.87 10.21
C PHE A 51 -0.42 3.71 11.17
N SER A 52 0.65 2.99 11.52
CA SER A 52 0.64 1.99 12.58
C SER A 52 0.42 2.66 13.94
N VAL A 53 -0.29 1.99 14.82
CA VAL A 53 -0.44 2.42 16.22
C VAL A 53 0.80 2.01 17.01
N GLU A 54 1.35 0.84 16.70
CA GLU A 54 2.55 0.31 17.30
C GLU A 54 3.81 1.04 16.82
N THR A 55 4.80 1.14 17.72
CA THR A 55 6.16 1.56 17.37
C THR A 55 7.03 0.36 16.97
N LEU A 56 8.20 0.62 16.40
CA LEU A 56 9.19 -0.41 16.12
C LEU A 56 9.62 -1.16 17.39
N GLU A 57 9.72 -0.46 18.53
CA GLU A 57 10.07 -1.06 19.82
C GLU A 57 8.98 -2.00 20.32
N MET A 58 7.71 -1.56 20.28
CA MET A 58 6.57 -2.40 20.65
C MET A 58 6.51 -3.66 19.77
N ALA A 59 6.77 -3.51 18.47
CA ALA A 59 6.83 -4.63 17.54
C ALA A 59 7.98 -5.59 17.90
N ARG A 60 9.17 -5.07 18.26
CA ARG A 60 10.32 -5.89 18.68
C ARG A 60 10.02 -6.73 19.91
N GLN A 61 9.50 -6.10 20.97
CA GLN A 61 9.17 -6.77 22.22
C GLN A 61 8.16 -7.89 22.01
N SER A 62 7.06 -7.59 21.30
CA SER A 62 6.04 -8.59 20.98
C SER A 62 6.58 -9.72 20.12
N LEU A 63 7.44 -9.41 19.15
CA LEU A 63 8.06 -10.39 18.28
C LEU A 63 9.00 -11.33 19.06
N GLN A 64 9.85 -10.80 19.94
CA GLN A 64 10.77 -11.59 20.76
C GLN A 64 10.01 -12.58 21.65
N THR A 65 8.96 -12.12 22.35
CA THR A 65 8.10 -13.00 23.16
C THR A 65 7.41 -14.07 22.30
N GLY A 66 6.86 -13.69 21.14
CA GLY A 66 6.19 -14.61 20.24
C GLY A 66 7.10 -15.72 19.71
N LEU A 67 8.30 -15.35 19.26
CA LEU A 67 9.27 -16.30 18.73
C LEU A 67 9.89 -17.18 19.80
N HIS A 68 10.16 -16.65 21.00
CA HIS A 68 10.64 -17.45 22.13
C HIS A 68 9.65 -18.58 22.44
N ASN A 69 8.37 -18.24 22.60
CA ASN A 69 7.32 -19.23 22.88
C ASN A 69 7.18 -20.25 21.74
N TRP A 70 7.26 -19.81 20.48
CA TRP A 70 7.18 -20.70 19.33
C TRP A 70 8.34 -21.71 19.29
N CYS A 71 9.57 -21.27 19.57
CA CYS A 71 10.74 -22.15 19.68
C CYS A 71 10.58 -23.20 20.79
N GLN A 72 9.87 -22.87 21.87
CA GLN A 72 9.50 -23.81 22.95
C GLN A 72 8.32 -24.74 22.60
N GLY A 73 7.88 -24.74 21.34
CA GLY A 73 6.80 -25.61 20.86
C GLY A 73 5.40 -25.02 21.01
N ALA A 74 5.24 -23.85 21.61
CA ALA A 74 3.93 -23.22 21.74
C ALA A 74 3.35 -22.85 20.37
N THR A 75 2.03 -22.94 20.25
CA THR A 75 1.31 -22.40 19.10
C THR A 75 1.37 -20.89 19.12
N VAL A 76 1.68 -20.26 17.99
CA VAL A 76 1.65 -18.80 17.86
C VAL A 76 0.20 -18.34 18.04
N LYS A 77 -0.07 -17.68 19.17
CA LYS A 77 -1.36 -17.03 19.42
C LYS A 77 -1.53 -15.82 18.50
N THR A 78 -2.78 -15.45 18.24
CA THR A 78 -3.10 -14.19 17.54
C THR A 78 -2.44 -13.02 18.26
N CYS A 79 -1.49 -12.36 17.58
CA CYS A 79 -0.87 -11.14 18.07
C CYS A 79 -1.78 -9.95 17.79
N HIS A 80 -1.98 -9.07 18.78
CA HIS A 80 -2.79 -7.86 18.61
C HIS A 80 -2.01 -6.71 17.94
N ILE A 81 -0.70 -6.84 17.77
CA ILE A 81 0.13 -5.88 17.05
C ILE A 81 0.09 -6.20 15.55
N PRO A 82 -0.51 -5.33 14.70
CA PRO A 82 -0.80 -5.68 13.31
C PRO A 82 0.43 -6.04 12.47
N SER A 83 1.52 -5.27 12.56
CA SER A 83 2.75 -5.58 11.82
C SER A 83 3.36 -6.92 12.22
N VAL A 84 3.36 -7.23 13.52
CA VAL A 84 3.88 -8.51 14.06
C VAL A 84 2.98 -9.67 13.63
N ALA A 85 1.66 -9.50 13.75
CA ALA A 85 0.68 -10.49 13.31
C ALA A 85 0.81 -10.79 11.81
N PHE A 86 0.98 -9.77 10.98
CA PHE A 86 1.21 -9.93 9.55
C PHE A 86 2.49 -10.71 9.26
N GLY A 87 3.64 -10.27 9.79
CA GLY A 87 4.92 -10.93 9.52
C GLY A 87 4.95 -12.38 10.02
N LEU A 88 4.46 -12.65 11.23
CA LEU A 88 4.40 -14.00 11.79
C LEU A 88 3.45 -14.91 11.01
N SER A 89 2.24 -14.44 10.70
CA SER A 89 1.27 -15.26 9.95
C SER A 89 1.79 -15.61 8.55
N TYR A 90 2.43 -14.67 7.86
CA TYR A 90 3.04 -14.92 6.56
C TYR A 90 4.21 -15.90 6.65
N ALA A 91 5.10 -15.74 7.63
CA ALA A 91 6.21 -16.66 7.85
C ALA A 91 5.74 -18.09 8.17
N LEU A 92 4.72 -18.23 9.03
CA LEU A 92 4.12 -19.52 9.35
C LEU A 92 3.42 -20.15 8.15
N ALA A 93 2.70 -19.36 7.34
CA ALA A 93 2.06 -19.87 6.14
C ALA A 93 3.09 -20.30 5.08
N LYS A 94 4.25 -19.61 4.97
CA LYS A 94 5.38 -20.08 4.15
C LYS A 94 5.98 -21.38 4.70
N LEU A 95 6.21 -21.46 6.01
CA LEU A 95 6.74 -22.65 6.67
C LEU A 95 5.86 -23.88 6.41
N LYS A 96 4.54 -23.71 6.39
CA LYS A 96 3.56 -24.77 6.13
C LYS A 96 3.25 -25.00 4.65
N ALA A 97 3.92 -24.30 3.74
CA ALA A 97 3.63 -24.33 2.30
C ALA A 97 2.16 -24.01 1.94
N GLU A 98 1.49 -23.15 2.73
CA GLU A 98 0.08 -22.76 2.55
C GLU A 98 -0.08 -21.57 1.58
N LEU A 99 1.02 -20.93 1.17
CA LEU A 99 0.99 -19.76 0.28
C LEU A 99 1.26 -20.18 -1.16
N PRO A 100 0.46 -19.68 -2.14
CA PRO A 100 0.71 -19.96 -3.54
C PRO A 100 2.03 -19.37 -4.00
N GLU A 101 2.64 -19.97 -5.01
CA GLU A 101 3.68 -19.31 -5.79
C GLU A 101 3.07 -18.16 -6.59
N ILE A 102 3.77 -17.03 -6.57
CA ILE A 102 3.41 -15.84 -7.32
C ILE A 102 4.54 -15.60 -8.32
N THR A 103 4.24 -15.76 -9.60
CA THR A 103 5.21 -15.58 -10.71
C THR A 103 5.08 -14.21 -11.37
N HIS A 104 4.00 -13.47 -11.08
CA HIS A 104 3.70 -12.18 -11.68
C HIS A 104 3.35 -11.13 -10.63
N TYR A 105 4.02 -9.97 -10.67
CA TYR A 105 3.86 -8.88 -9.71
C TYR A 105 3.40 -7.59 -10.40
N PRO A 106 2.14 -7.52 -10.85
CA PRO A 106 1.65 -6.35 -11.56
C PRO A 106 1.59 -5.14 -10.62
N LYS A 107 2.21 -4.04 -11.02
CA LYS A 107 2.19 -2.78 -10.28
C LYS A 107 1.51 -1.71 -11.13
N ALA A 108 0.49 -1.06 -10.57
CA ALA A 108 -0.09 0.12 -11.20
C ALA A 108 0.89 1.30 -10.99
N PRO A 109 1.39 1.96 -12.06
CA PRO A 109 2.27 3.11 -11.92
C PRO A 109 1.60 4.22 -11.11
N LEU A 110 2.40 4.88 -10.27
CA LEU A 110 1.97 6.00 -9.43
C LEU A 110 2.36 7.32 -10.10
N CYS A 111 1.38 8.16 -10.40
CA CYS A 111 1.58 9.54 -10.80
C CYS A 111 1.98 10.38 -9.58
N THR A 112 3.20 10.90 -9.56
CA THR A 112 3.71 11.77 -8.49
C THR A 112 3.76 13.26 -8.89
N GLY A 113 3.31 13.60 -10.10
CA GLY A 113 3.20 14.98 -10.57
C GLY A 113 3.66 15.15 -12.03
N ASP A 114 4.50 14.24 -12.52
CA ASP A 114 4.91 14.18 -13.92
C ASP A 114 3.90 13.36 -14.74
N VAL A 115 3.05 14.07 -15.46
CA VAL A 115 1.99 13.49 -16.29
C VAL A 115 2.56 12.93 -17.60
N ASP A 116 3.55 13.59 -18.20
CA ASP A 116 4.14 13.19 -19.47
C ASP A 116 4.94 11.89 -19.30
N ALA A 117 5.70 11.76 -18.21
CA ALA A 117 6.38 10.51 -17.88
C ALA A 117 5.38 9.35 -17.70
N LEU A 118 4.24 9.60 -17.06
CA LEU A 118 3.20 8.59 -16.90
C LEU A 118 2.57 8.19 -18.25
N ILE A 119 2.33 9.16 -19.14
CA ILE A 119 1.80 8.89 -20.49
C ILE A 119 2.78 8.03 -21.28
N LEU A 120 4.06 8.39 -21.31
CA LEU A 120 5.10 7.62 -21.97
C LEU A 120 5.16 6.18 -21.45
N GLN A 121 5.16 6.02 -20.12
CA GLN A 121 5.18 4.71 -19.48
C GLN A 121 3.97 3.85 -19.88
N LEU A 122 2.76 4.42 -19.85
CA LEU A 122 1.53 3.68 -20.12
C LEU A 122 1.30 3.38 -21.61
N ASN A 123 1.92 4.14 -22.51
CA ASN A 123 1.84 3.88 -23.95
C ASN A 123 2.68 2.68 -24.37
N GLY A 124 3.76 2.36 -23.65
CA GLY A 124 4.58 1.16 -23.88
C GLY A 124 3.97 -0.15 -23.37
N VAL A 125 2.83 -0.10 -22.67
CA VAL A 125 2.20 -1.28 -22.06
C VAL A 125 1.07 -1.81 -22.93
N SER A 126 1.18 -3.09 -23.34
CA SER A 126 0.15 -3.80 -24.13
C SER A 126 -0.98 -4.39 -23.27
N SER A 127 -0.79 -4.49 -21.96
CA SER A 127 -1.78 -4.99 -21.01
C SER A 127 -2.77 -3.92 -20.54
N GLU A 128 -3.65 -4.29 -19.62
CA GLU A 128 -4.60 -3.38 -19.00
C GLU A 128 -3.91 -2.13 -18.41
N LYS A 129 -4.31 -0.95 -18.90
CA LYS A 129 -3.73 0.33 -18.48
C LYS A 129 -4.43 0.82 -17.20
N VAL A 130 -3.83 0.54 -16.05
CA VAL A 130 -4.29 1.03 -14.75
C VAL A 130 -3.19 1.83 -14.08
N ALA A 131 -3.47 3.09 -13.73
CA ALA A 131 -2.55 3.92 -12.96
C ALA A 131 -3.19 4.44 -11.68
N LYS A 132 -2.36 4.82 -10.71
CA LYS A 132 -2.77 5.48 -9.48
C LYS A 132 -2.33 6.94 -9.52
N VAL A 133 -3.23 7.87 -9.21
CA VAL A 133 -2.94 9.31 -9.12
C VAL A 133 -3.21 9.77 -7.69
N LYS A 134 -2.23 10.44 -7.07
CA LYS A 134 -2.46 11.17 -5.82
C LYS A 134 -3.20 12.46 -6.15
N VAL A 135 -4.33 12.67 -5.50
CA VAL A 135 -5.12 13.91 -5.60
C VAL A 135 -5.23 14.54 -4.21
N GLY A 136 -5.73 15.76 -4.14
CA GLY A 136 -5.85 16.55 -2.93
C GLY A 136 -4.52 16.97 -2.31
N LEU A 137 -3.46 17.00 -3.12
CA LEU A 137 -2.23 17.74 -2.85
C LEU A 137 -2.32 19.17 -3.37
N TYR A 138 -3.13 19.39 -4.41
CA TYR A 138 -3.39 20.69 -5.01
C TYR A 138 -4.88 21.03 -4.90
N GLU A 139 -5.27 22.19 -5.44
CA GLU A 139 -6.67 22.56 -5.54
C GLU A 139 -7.45 21.53 -6.39
N TRP A 140 -8.67 21.21 -5.94
CA TRP A 140 -9.52 20.20 -6.57
C TRP A 140 -9.80 20.47 -8.06
N VAL A 141 -9.77 21.74 -8.49
CA VAL A 141 -9.91 22.12 -9.91
C VAL A 141 -8.75 21.58 -10.72
N ARG A 142 -7.51 21.85 -10.28
CA ARG A 142 -6.29 21.39 -10.95
C ARG A 142 -6.24 19.86 -11.01
N ASP A 143 -6.54 19.20 -9.90
CA ASP A 143 -6.55 17.73 -9.86
C ASP A 143 -7.59 17.16 -10.83
N GLY A 144 -8.77 17.79 -10.95
CA GLY A 144 -9.80 17.38 -11.90
C GLY A 144 -9.35 17.53 -13.36
N MET A 145 -8.68 18.64 -13.68
CA MET A 145 -8.11 18.88 -15.02
C MET A 145 -7.06 17.83 -15.39
N VAL A 146 -6.12 17.54 -14.48
CA VAL A 146 -5.07 16.52 -14.68
C VAL A 146 -5.70 15.13 -14.91
N VAL A 147 -6.72 14.78 -14.14
CA VAL A 147 -7.41 13.48 -14.30
C VAL A 147 -8.09 13.37 -15.65
N ASN A 148 -8.78 14.41 -16.13
CA ASN A 148 -9.37 14.37 -17.47
C ASN A 148 -8.30 14.28 -18.55
N LEU A 149 -7.23 15.07 -18.44
CA LEU A 149 -6.14 15.08 -19.42
C LEU A 149 -5.55 13.68 -19.57
N LEU A 150 -5.27 12.99 -18.46
CA LEU A 150 -4.78 11.60 -18.48
C LEU A 150 -5.75 10.63 -19.14
N LEU A 151 -7.04 10.74 -18.83
CA LEU A 151 -8.06 9.85 -19.39
C LEU A 151 -8.28 10.11 -20.90
N ASP A 152 -8.22 11.36 -21.33
CA ASP A 152 -8.39 11.75 -22.72
C ASP A 152 -7.15 11.40 -23.57
N ALA A 153 -5.95 11.59 -23.02
CA ALA A 153 -4.69 11.31 -23.72
C ALA A 153 -4.39 9.81 -23.88
N ILE A 154 -4.88 8.96 -22.96
CA ILE A 154 -4.58 7.53 -22.96
C ILE A 154 -5.89 6.74 -23.13
N PRO A 155 -6.15 6.18 -24.33
CA PRO A 155 -7.32 5.34 -24.57
C PRO A 155 -7.37 4.17 -23.59
N LEU A 156 -8.59 3.86 -23.12
CA LEU A 156 -8.88 2.74 -22.20
C LEU A 156 -8.21 2.78 -20.82
N LEU A 157 -7.40 3.80 -20.50
CA LEU A 157 -6.84 4.01 -19.16
C LEU A 157 -7.94 3.99 -18.08
N ARG A 158 -7.68 3.29 -16.98
CA ARG A 158 -8.49 3.39 -15.75
C ARG A 158 -7.65 3.93 -14.60
N LEU A 159 -8.22 4.83 -13.82
CA LEU A 159 -7.50 5.55 -12.77
C LEU A 159 -7.96 5.16 -11.38
N ARG A 160 -7.01 4.86 -10.50
CA ARG A 160 -7.22 4.78 -9.04
C ARG A 160 -6.85 6.13 -8.45
N LEU A 161 -7.82 6.84 -7.88
CA LEU A 161 -7.57 8.13 -7.23
C LEU A 161 -7.37 7.95 -5.74
N ASP A 162 -6.38 8.64 -5.18
CA ASP A 162 -6.08 8.61 -3.75
C ASP A 162 -5.91 10.02 -3.18
N ALA A 163 -6.93 10.46 -2.44
CA ALA A 163 -6.93 11.74 -1.75
C ALA A 163 -6.38 11.66 -0.32
N ASN A 164 -6.09 10.48 0.22
CA ASN A 164 -5.71 10.31 1.64
C ASN A 164 -6.60 11.05 2.66
N ARG A 165 -7.91 11.17 2.36
CA ARG A 165 -8.91 11.92 3.16
C ARG A 165 -8.66 13.44 3.26
N SER A 166 -7.91 14.05 2.32
CA SER A 166 -7.65 15.49 2.34
C SER A 166 -8.87 16.36 1.99
N TRP A 167 -9.91 15.78 1.39
CA TRP A 167 -11.11 16.53 1.03
C TRP A 167 -12.28 16.28 1.98
N ASN A 168 -12.95 17.36 2.34
CA ASN A 168 -14.29 17.31 2.89
C ASN A 168 -15.33 17.01 1.79
N GLN A 169 -16.61 16.93 2.18
CA GLN A 169 -17.69 16.61 1.25
C GLN A 169 -17.87 17.63 0.13
N SER A 170 -17.78 18.92 0.40
CA SER A 170 -17.99 19.97 -0.61
C SER A 170 -16.82 20.02 -1.60
N GLN A 171 -15.59 19.86 -1.13
CA GLN A 171 -14.39 19.78 -1.97
C GLN A 171 -14.42 18.54 -2.88
N ALA A 172 -14.82 17.38 -2.35
CA ALA A 172 -14.98 16.17 -3.16
C ALA A 172 -16.08 16.32 -4.23
N ALA A 173 -17.17 17.01 -3.91
CA ALA A 173 -18.23 17.31 -4.87
C ALA A 173 -17.75 18.33 -5.92
N ALA A 174 -16.98 19.35 -5.52
CA ALA A 174 -16.39 20.31 -6.43
C ALA A 174 -15.43 19.62 -7.42
N PHE A 175 -14.52 18.77 -6.93
CA PHE A 175 -13.66 17.94 -7.78
C PHE A 175 -14.47 17.12 -8.81
N ALA A 176 -15.54 16.45 -8.36
CA ALA A 176 -16.36 15.60 -9.21
C ALA A 176 -16.99 16.36 -10.39
N LYS A 177 -17.36 17.64 -10.20
CA LYS A 177 -17.91 18.49 -11.26
C LYS A 177 -16.93 18.71 -12.40
N TYR A 178 -15.63 18.72 -12.11
CA TYR A 178 -14.60 18.89 -13.13
C TYR A 178 -14.36 17.62 -13.93
N ILE A 179 -14.75 16.43 -13.47
CA ILE A 179 -14.58 15.19 -14.23
C ILE A 179 -15.67 15.07 -15.29
N LYS A 180 -15.26 14.97 -16.57
CA LYS A 180 -16.17 14.78 -17.71
C LYS A 180 -17.07 13.55 -17.47
N PRO A 181 -18.39 13.64 -17.69
CA PRO A 181 -19.29 12.51 -17.46
C PRO A 181 -18.85 11.21 -18.14
N ALA A 182 -18.37 11.29 -19.39
CA ALA A 182 -17.85 10.14 -20.16
C ALA A 182 -16.65 9.43 -19.50
N ASN A 183 -15.87 10.15 -18.70
CA ASN A 183 -14.66 9.67 -18.05
C ASN A 183 -14.92 9.06 -16.65
N ARG A 184 -16.08 9.34 -16.03
CA ARG A 184 -16.41 8.91 -14.66
C ARG A 184 -16.38 7.38 -14.51
N LYS A 185 -16.82 6.63 -15.54
CA LYS A 185 -16.81 5.15 -15.57
C LYS A 185 -15.40 4.53 -15.52
N ARG A 186 -14.37 5.32 -15.82
CA ARG A 186 -12.96 4.88 -15.86
C ARG A 186 -12.25 5.12 -14.52
N LEU A 187 -12.92 5.70 -13.54
CA LEU A 187 -12.41 5.86 -12.18
C LEU A 187 -12.69 4.59 -11.36
N LEU A 188 -11.62 3.93 -10.90
CA LEU A 188 -11.70 2.73 -10.09
C LEU A 188 -11.90 3.09 -8.62
N ASN A 189 -13.01 2.63 -8.07
CA ASN A 189 -13.27 2.71 -6.64
C ASN A 189 -12.47 1.65 -5.88
N LYS A 190 -11.68 2.05 -4.90
CA LYS A 190 -11.43 1.16 -3.77
C LYS A 190 -12.74 1.03 -2.99
N ARG A 191 -13.45 -0.09 -3.13
CA ARG A 191 -14.44 -0.48 -2.10
C ARG A 191 -13.69 -0.48 -0.76
N ARG A 192 -14.24 0.20 0.26
CA ARG A 192 -13.78 0.31 1.68
C ARG A 192 -13.13 1.63 2.14
N SER A 193 -13.67 2.77 1.75
CA SER A 193 -13.70 3.94 2.66
C SER A 193 -15.07 4.59 2.57
N ARG A 194 -15.69 4.91 3.72
CA ARG A 194 -17.01 5.58 3.81
C ARG A 194 -17.05 6.96 3.13
N TYR A 195 -15.92 7.42 2.57
CA TYR A 195 -15.75 8.66 1.84
C TYR A 195 -14.94 8.49 0.55
N CYS A 196 -15.17 7.41 -0.22
CA CYS A 196 -14.54 7.27 -1.55
C CYS A 196 -15.26 8.09 -2.61
N LEU A 197 -14.54 9.04 -3.22
CA LEU A 197 -14.99 9.93 -4.29
C LEU A 197 -15.68 9.24 -5.46
N GLY A 198 -15.24 8.06 -5.87
CA GLY A 198 -15.86 7.42 -7.03
C GLY A 198 -17.23 6.80 -6.75
N GLN A 199 -17.72 6.73 -5.51
CA GLN A 199 -19.15 6.48 -5.27
C GLN A 199 -20.00 7.72 -5.55
N LYS A 200 -19.45 8.92 -5.38
CA LYS A 200 -20.16 10.18 -5.70
C LYS A 200 -20.01 10.52 -7.18
N CYS A 201 -18.81 10.42 -7.76
CA CYS A 201 -18.63 10.59 -9.20
C CYS A 201 -19.40 9.57 -10.06
N ALA A 202 -19.66 8.35 -9.57
CA ALA A 202 -20.45 7.38 -10.35
C ALA A 202 -21.98 7.56 -10.19
N ARG A 203 -22.43 8.40 -9.24
CA ARG A 203 -23.84 8.61 -8.89
C ARG A 203 -24.37 10.01 -9.21
N THR A 204 -23.51 10.90 -9.71
CA THR A 204 -23.85 12.21 -10.29
C THR A 204 -23.46 12.21 -11.76
#